data_AF-A0A356X3S0-F1
#
_entry.id   AF-A0A356X3S0-F1
#
_cell.length_a   1.000
_cell.length_b   1.000
_cell.length_c   1.000
_cell.angle_alpha   90.00
_cell.angle_beta   90.00
_cell.angle_gamma   90.00
#
_symmetry.space_group_name_H-M   'P 1'
#
loop_
_entity.id
_entity.type
_entity.pdbx_description
1 polymer ?
#
loop_
_entity_poly.entity_id
_entity_poly.type
_entity_poly.pdbx_seq_one_letter_code
_entity_poly.pdbx_strand_id
1 'polypeptide(L)' 'MADKTEKWEDNIGGFSIVAGKKVSFYVDKECILCSVCEEVAPSNFRMNDDDSHDICFK' A
#
# COMPACT_ATOMS: atom_id res chain seq x y z
N MET A 1 12.50 -2.98 5.19
CA MET A 1 11.33 -3.75 5.71
C MET A 1 10.29 -2.71 6.01
N ALA A 2 9.02 -2.91 5.64
CA ALA A 2 8.02 -1.84 5.69
C ALA A 2 8.01 -1.08 7.03
N ASP A 3 8.29 0.23 7.00
CA ASP A 3 8.25 1.12 8.16
C ASP A 3 7.02 2.03 8.10
N LYS A 4 6.22 1.98 9.16
CA LYS A 4 4.99 2.75 9.28
C LYS A 4 5.26 4.25 9.42
N THR A 5 6.43 4.65 9.91
CA THR A 5 6.78 6.07 10.01
C THR A 5 7.14 6.68 8.65
N GLU A 6 7.57 5.84 7.70
CA GLU A 6 8.00 6.24 6.35
C GLU A 6 6.95 5.95 5.27
N LYS A 7 5.67 5.82 5.66
CA LYS A 7 4.58 5.60 4.69
C LYS A 7 4.45 6.77 3.71
N TRP A 8 4.09 6.50 2.46
CA TRP A 8 3.71 7.54 1.51
C TRP A 8 2.40 8.22 1.93
N GLU A 9 2.33 9.52 1.71
CA GLU A 9 1.24 10.39 2.14
C GLU A 9 -0.04 10.20 1.31
N ASP A 10 0.09 9.65 0.11
CA ASP A 10 -0.97 9.43 -0.88
C ASP A 10 -1.63 8.04 -0.79
N ASN A 11 -1.15 7.16 0.12
CA ASN A 11 -1.91 5.98 0.52
C ASN A 11 -3.30 6.42 0.98
N ILE A 12 -4.34 5.90 0.32
CA ILE A 12 -5.72 6.16 0.72
C ILE A 12 -5.97 5.36 2.00
N GLY A 13 -5.96 6.08 3.12
CA GLY A 13 -6.12 5.50 4.43
C GLY A 13 -7.42 4.69 4.53
N GLY A 14 -7.30 3.47 5.06
CA GLY A 14 -8.42 2.55 5.24
C GLY A 14 -8.13 1.54 6.35
N PHE A 15 -9.18 0.89 6.84
CA PHE A 15 -9.02 -0.27 7.71
C PHE A 15 -10.09 -1.31 7.43
N SER A 16 -9.67 -2.56 7.40
CA SER A 16 -10.55 -3.72 7.24
C SER A 16 -10.53 -4.56 8.51
N ILE A 17 -11.63 -5.27 8.78
CA ILE A 17 -11.69 -6.28 9.82
C ILE A 17 -11.39 -7.64 9.18
N VAL A 18 -10.22 -8.19 9.47
CA VAL A 18 -9.79 -9.51 8.99
C VAL A 18 -9.64 -10.42 10.21
N ALA A 19 -10.40 -11.53 10.23
CA ALA A 19 -10.40 -12.49 11.35
C ALA A 19 -10.60 -11.83 12.73
N GLY A 20 -11.48 -10.82 12.80
CA GLY A 20 -11.78 -10.07 14.04
C GLY A 20 -10.72 -9.04 14.44
N LYS A 21 -9.66 -8.85 13.64
CA LYS A 21 -8.62 -7.84 13.88
C LYS A 21 -8.76 -6.67 12.92
N LYS A 22 -8.59 -5.45 13.45
CA LYS A 22 -8.49 -4.23 12.66
C LYS A 22 -7.11 -4.17 12.00
N VAL A 23 -7.07 -4.22 10.68
CA VAL A 23 -5.85 -4.13 9.88
C VAL A 23 -5.93 -2.95 8.92
N SER A 24 -4.80 -2.31 8.67
CA SER A 24 -4.64 -1.24 7.69
C SER A 24 -3.38 -1.54 6.88
N PHE A 25 -3.44 -1.34 5.57
CA PHE A 25 -2.32 -1.52 4.67
C PHE A 25 -1.77 -0.16 4.25
N TYR A 26 -0.50 -0.13 3.86
CA TYR A 26 0.21 1.04 3.39
C TYR A 26 1.44 0.60 2.60
N VAL A 27 1.92 1.48 1.72
CA VAL A 27 3.22 1.39 1.08
C VAL A 27 4.13 2.48 1.66
N ASP A 28 5.40 2.16 1.86
CA ASP A 28 6.40 3.08 2.39
C ASP A 28 7.42 3.56 1.35
N LYS A 29 8.24 4.50 1.77
CA LYS A 29 9.28 5.14 0.94
C LYS A 29 10.41 4.20 0.54
N GLU A 30 10.47 3.00 1.11
CA GLU A 30 11.38 1.93 0.68
C GLU A 30 10.83 1.12 -0.51
N CYS A 31 9.68 1.49 -1.08
CA CYS A 31 9.14 0.85 -2.28
C CYS A 31 10.17 0.83 -3.43
N ILE A 32 10.38 -0.35 -4.01
CA ILE A 32 11.32 -0.58 -5.13
C ILE A 32 10.63 -0.83 -6.47
N LEU A 33 9.32 -0.56 -6.57
CA LEU A 33 8.53 -0.76 -7.79
C LEU A 33 8.66 -2.18 -8.38
N CYS A 34 8.58 -3.21 -7.53
CA CYS A 34 8.66 -4.59 -7.99
C CYS A 34 7.35 -5.13 -8.61
N SER A 35 6.27 -4.33 -8.59
CA SER A 35 4.93 -4.64 -9.12
C SER A 35 4.19 -5.84 -8.50
N VAL A 36 4.82 -6.61 -7.62
CA VAL A 36 4.22 -7.81 -7.01
C VAL A 36 2.94 -7.49 -6.22
N CYS A 37 2.86 -6.32 -5.59
CA CYS A 37 1.69 -5.96 -4.79
C CYS A 37 0.44 -5.69 -5.67
N GLU A 38 0.62 -5.05 -6.82
CA GLU A 38 -0.42 -4.85 -7.82
C GLU A 38 -0.84 -6.18 -8.45
N GLU A 39 0.10 -7.05 -8.79
CA GLU A 39 -0.21 -8.35 -9.42
C GLU A 39 -1.00 -9.29 -8.50
N VAL A 40 -0.61 -9.35 -7.22
CA VAL A 40 -1.22 -10.26 -6.24
C VAL A 40 -2.51 -9.69 -5.66
N ALA A 41 -2.61 -8.35 -5.56
CA ALA A 41 -3.75 -7.67 -4.95
C ALA A 41 -4.16 -6.40 -5.72
N PRO A 42 -4.58 -6.52 -7.00
CA PRO A 42 -4.88 -5.37 -7.87
C PRO A 42 -6.09 -4.54 -7.40
N SER A 43 -6.94 -5.12 -6.53
CA SER A 43 -8.09 -4.41 -5.97
C SER A 43 -7.73 -3.51 -4.78
N ASN A 44 -6.49 -3.54 -4.31
CA ASN A 44 -6.03 -2.82 -3.12
C ASN A 44 -4.77 -1.98 -3.40
N PHE A 45 -3.91 -2.41 -4.31
CA PHE A 45 -2.67 -1.72 -4.67
C PHE A 45 -2.65 -1.38 -6.16
N ARG A 46 -2.07 -0.22 -6.48
CA ARG A 46 -1.81 0.24 -7.85
C ARG A 46 -0.60 1.18 -7.82
N MET A 47 0.06 1.35 -8.95
CA MET A 47 1.07 2.40 -9.11
C MET A 47 0.43 3.79 -8.97
N ASN A 48 1.17 4.73 -8.37
CA ASN A 48 0.74 6.12 -8.29
C ASN A 48 0.76 6.80 -9.67
N ASP A 49 0.15 7.98 -9.78
CA ASP A 49 0.01 8.68 -11.06
C ASP A 49 1.35 9.19 -11.63
N ASP A 50 2.40 9.29 -10.80
CA ASP A 50 3.75 9.75 -11.17
C ASP A 50 4.74 8.60 -11.44
N ASP A 51 4.27 7.35 -11.48
CA ASP A 51 5.07 6.12 -11.67
C ASP A 51 6.32 6.01 -10.76
N SER A 52 6.25 6.56 -9.54
CA SER A 52 7.38 6.64 -8.60
C SER A 52 7.30 5.65 -7.45
N HIS A 53 6.09 5.22 -7.08
CA HIS A 53 5.86 4.22 -6.04
C HIS A 53 4.45 3.62 -6.19
N ASP A 54 4.24 2.47 -5.55
CA ASP A 54 2.89 1.89 -5.43
C ASP A 54 2.14 2.52 -4.26
N ILE A 55 0.81 2.58 -4.35
CA ILE A 55 -0.07 3.09 -3.30
C ILE A 55 -1.12 2.07 -2.90
N CYS A 56 -1.46 2.02 -1.61
CA CYS A 56 -2.65 1.33 -1.12
C CYS A 56 -3.85 2.27 -1.25
N PHE A 57 -4.91 1.85 -1.96
CA PHE A 57 -6.06 2.71 -2.24
C PHE A 57 -7.36 2.29 -1.51
N LYS A 58 -7.29 1.32 -0.58
CA LYS A 58 -8.45 0.72 0.08
C LYS A 58 -8.28 0.54 1.60
#